data_AF-A0A961BP03-F1
#
_entry.id   AF-A0A961BP03-F1
#
_cell.length_a   1.000
_cell.length_b   1.000
_cell.length_c   1.000
_cell.angle_alpha   90.00
_cell.angle_beta   90.00
_cell.angle_gamma   90.00
#
_symmetry.space_group_name_H-M   'P 1'
#
loop_
_entity.id
_entity.type
_entity.pdbx_description
1 polymer ?
#
loop_
_entity_poly.entity_id
_entity_poly.type
_entity_poly.pdbx_seq_one_letter_code
_entity_poly.pdbx_strand_id
1 'polypeptide(L)' 'MFRNIGGPEILVILLVVLLLFGAAKLPQLARNLGASAKEFRKGMEEGLEDDPESADPADQSTE' A
#
# COMPACT_ATOMS: atom_id res chain seq x y z
N MET A 1 20.91 -8.95 -19.58
CA MET A 1 19.84 -9.73 -20.23
C MET A 1 18.42 -9.32 -19.77
N PHE A 2 18.22 -8.73 -18.58
CA PHE A 2 16.90 -8.31 -18.10
C PHE A 2 16.44 -6.88 -18.47
N ARG A 3 17.26 -6.10 -19.20
CA ARG A 3 16.95 -4.69 -19.53
C ARG A 3 15.92 -4.51 -20.66
N ASN A 4 15.42 -5.61 -21.22
CA ASN A 4 14.46 -5.64 -22.31
C ASN A 4 13.08 -6.17 -21.89
N ILE A 5 12.75 -6.20 -20.58
CA ILE A 5 11.35 -6.35 -20.18
C ILE A 5 10.65 -5.02 -20.48
N GLY A 6 10.33 -4.82 -21.75
CA GLY A 6 9.57 -3.69 -22.24
C GLY A 6 8.08 -3.84 -21.91
N GLY A 7 7.32 -2.78 -22.19
CA GLY A 7 5.85 -2.80 -22.10
C GLY A 7 5.16 -4.04 -22.68
N PRO A 8 5.57 -4.61 -23.84
CA PRO A 8 4.91 -5.80 -24.39
C PRO A 8 5.06 -7.06 -23.53
N GLU A 9 6.24 -7.38 -22.98
CA GLU A 9 6.41 -8.53 -22.09
C GLU A 9 5.51 -8.44 -20.85
N ILE A 10 5.41 -7.26 -20.24
CA ILE A 10 4.53 -7.02 -19.10
C ILE A 10 3.06 -7.26 -19.48
N LEU A 11 2.65 -6.82 -20.68
CA LEU A 11 1.29 -7.02 -21.18
C LEU A 11 0.97 -8.52 -21.34
N VAL A 12 1.92 -9.31 -21.86
CA VAL A 12 1.75 -10.77 -22.02
C VAL A 12 1.64 -11.45 -20.66
N ILE A 13 2.49 -11.10 -19.70
CA ILE A 13 2.41 -11.64 -18.33
C ILE A 13 1.06 -11.26 -17.70
N LEU A 14 0.64 -10.01 -17.84
CA LEU A 14 -0.66 -9.55 -17.35
C LEU A 14 -1.81 -10.34 -17.97
N LEU A 15 -1.74 -10.64 -19.27
CA LEU A 15 -2.75 -11.43 -19.97
C LEU A 15 -2.82 -12.87 -19.42
N VAL A 16 -1.67 -13.51 -19.19
CA VAL A 16 -1.62 -14.86 -18.58
C VAL A 16 -2.22 -14.84 -17.18
N VAL A 17 -1.86 -13.86 -16.35
CA VAL A 17 -2.44 -13.69 -15.01
C VAL A 17 -3.95 -13.45 -15.10
N LEU A 18 -4.42 -12.66 -16.05
CA LEU A 18 -5.85 -12.43 -16.30
C LEU A 18 -6.57 -13.71 -16.71
N LEU A 19 -5.95 -14.61 -17.47
CA LEU A 19 -6.56 -15.87 -17.86
C LEU A 19 -6.65 -16.85 -16.69
N LEU A 20 -5.63 -16.90 -15.83
CA LEU A 20 -5.59 -17.78 -14.66
C LEU A 20 -6.55 -17.33 -13.55
N PHE A 21 -6.53 -16.04 -13.23
CA PHE A 21 -7.32 -15.48 -12.12
C PHE A 21 -8.65 -14.88 -12.58
N GLY A 22 -8.76 -14.47 -13.84
CA GLY A 22 -9.91 -13.73 -14.36
C GLY A 22 -9.77 -12.21 -14.18
N ALA A 23 -10.28 -11.44 -15.15
CA ALA A 23 -10.26 -9.97 -15.12
C ALA A 23 -10.98 -9.35 -13.91
N ALA A 24 -11.94 -10.06 -13.31
CA ALA A 24 -12.68 -9.60 -12.14
C ALA A 24 -11.94 -9.81 -10.81
N LYS A 25 -11.00 -10.77 -10.73
CA LYS A 25 -10.35 -11.13 -9.46
C LYS A 25 -9.21 -10.20 -9.07
N LEU A 26 -8.42 -9.73 -10.03
CA LEU A 26 -7.37 -8.72 -9.76
C LEU A 26 -7.91 -7.43 -9.12
N PRO A 27 -8.94 -6.76 -9.66
CA PRO A 27 -9.47 -5.54 -9.04
C PRO A 27 -10.17 -5.83 -7.71
N GLN A 28 -10.83 -6.98 -7.54
CA GLN A 28 -11.36 -7.39 -6.24
C GLN A 28 -10.26 -7.55 -5.20
N LEU A 29 -9.17 -8.23 -5.55
CA LEU A 29 -8.03 -8.44 -4.65
C LEU A 29 -7.37 -7.11 -4.27
N ALA A 30 -7.16 -6.22 -5.25
CA ALA A 30 -6.61 -4.89 -5.01
C ALA A 30 -7.52 -4.03 -4.12
N ARG A 31 -8.84 -4.07 -4.32
CA ARG A 31 -9.81 -3.35 -3.48
C ARG A 31 -9.82 -3.88 -2.05
N ASN A 32 -9.82 -5.20 -1.87
CA ASN A 32 -9.82 -5.82 -0.55
C ASN A 32 -8.51 -5.55 0.21
N LEU A 33 -7.37 -5.65 -0.49
CA LEU A 33 -6.06 -5.35 0.08
C LEU A 33 -5.93 -3.85 0.41
N GLY A 34 -6.43 -2.97 -0.46
CA GLY A 34 -6.44 -1.53 -0.25
C GLY A 34 -7.31 -1.11 0.92
N ALA A 35 -8.50 -1.71 1.07
CA ALA A 35 -9.36 -1.49 2.23
C ALA A 35 -8.68 -1.94 3.53
N SER A 36 -8.08 -3.14 3.53
CA SER A 36 -7.35 -3.67 4.69
C SER A 36 -6.15 -2.79 5.06
N ALA A 37 -5.37 -2.35 4.06
CA ALA A 37 -4.23 -1.46 4.27
C ALA A 37 -4.65 -0.06 4.75
N LYS A 38 -5.80 0.44 4.31
CA LYS A 38 -6.36 1.72 4.77
C LYS A 38 -6.76 1.65 6.24
N GLU A 39 -7.52 0.64 6.64
CA GLU A 39 -7.91 0.45 8.04
C GLU A 39 -6.70 0.17 8.92
N PHE A 40 -5.71 -0.59 8.43
CA PHE A 40 -4.46 -0.81 9.15
C PHE A 40 -3.69 0.49 9.41
N ARG A 41 -3.56 1.35 8.39
CA ARG A 41 -2.91 2.67 8.55
C ARG A 41 -3.67 3.55 9.53
N LYS A 42 -5.01 3.58 9.41
CA LYS A 42 -5.88 4.36 10.29
C LYS A 42 -5.74 3.93 11.76
N GLY A 43 -5.81 2.63 12.05
CA GLY A 43 -5.64 2.14 13.42
C GLY A 43 -4.23 2.36 13.97
N MET A 44 -3.21 2.41 13.11
CA MET A 44 -1.84 2.73 13.51
C MET A 44 -1.67 4.22 13.82
N GLU A 45 -2.36 5.11 13.10
CA GLU A 45 -2.38 6.56 13.33
C GLU A 45 -3.18 6.90 14.60
N GLU A 46 -4.39 6.35 14.74
CA GLU A 46 -5.22 6.53 15.95
C GLU A 46 -4.51 5.98 17.20
N GLY A 47 -3.80 4.85 17.10
CA GLY A 47 -3.03 4.29 18.21
C GLY A 47 -1.75 5.07 18.57
N LEU A 48 -1.28 5.97 17.69
CA LEU A 48 -0.19 6.90 17.98
C LEU A 48 -0.71 8.23 18.57
N GLU A 49 -1.94 8.61 18.25
CA GLU A 49 -2.59 9.83 18.77
C GLU A 49 -3.21 9.66 20.16
N ASP A 50 -3.59 8.43 20.54
CA ASP A 50 -4.18 8.12 21.87
C ASP A 50 -3.12 7.94 22.99
N ASP A 51 -1.85 8.21 22.72
CA ASP A 51 -0.77 8.26 23.71
C ASP A 51 -0.42 9.74 24.01
N PRO A 52 -1.09 10.38 25.00
CA PRO A 52 -0.89 11.80 25.32
C PRO A 52 0.51 12.14 25.88
N GLU A 53 1.42 11.17 25.97
CA GLU A 53 2.77 11.31 26.53
C GLU A 53 3.87 11.42 25.43
N SER A 54 3.56 11.16 24.16
CA SER A 54 4.59 11.12 23.09
C SER A 54 4.74 12.42 22.28
N ALA A 55 4.07 13.51 22.69
CA ALA A 55 4.26 14.85 22.12
C ALA A 55 5.14 15.75 23.01
N ASP A 56 6.28 15.24 23.47
CA ASP A 56 7.37 16.08 23.97
C ASP A 56 8.56 16.03 23.00
N PRO A 57 8.62 16.93 21.99
CA PRO A 57 9.89 17.42 21.54
C PRO A 57 10.31 18.51 22.52
N ALA A 58 11.11 18.09 23.50
CA ALA A 58 11.90 18.96 24.34
C ALA A 58 12.50 20.13 23.53
N ASP A 59 12.42 21.31 24.13
CA ASP A 59 13.46 22.33 24.09
C ASP A 59 13.85 22.88 22.71
N GLN A 60 13.08 23.86 22.23
CA GLN A 60 13.68 25.04 21.61
C GLN A 60 13.11 26.28 22.29
N SER A 61 13.66 26.51 23.47
CA SER A 61 13.56 27.74 24.25
C SER A 61 13.80 28.97 23.37
N THR A 62 12.80 29.84 23.37
CA THR A 62 12.98 31.27 23.12
C THR A 62 13.56 31.88 24.39
N GLU A 63 14.84 32.26 24.39
CA GLU A 63 15.45 33.49 24.96
C GLU A 63 16.98 33.46 24.86
#